data_AF-A0A0C9RGY2-F1
#
_entry.id   AF-A0A0C9RGY2-F1
#
_cell.length_a   1.000
_cell.length_b   1.000
_cell.length_c   1.000
_cell.angle_alpha   90.00
_cell.angle_beta   90.00
_cell.angle_gamma   90.00
#
_symmetry.space_group_name_H-M   'P 1'
#
loop_
_entity.id
_entity.type
_entity.pdbx_description
1 polymer ?
#
loop_
_entity_poly.entity_id
_entity_poly.type
_entity_poly.pdbx_seq_one_letter_code
_entity_poly.pdbx_strand_id
1 'polypeptide(L)'
;TRLGERMVSMSSMLVETVSINYEDFNESFLTCGTCLCVYDGSEHTPKLLPCSHTVCLHCLTRIAASQTREAGHFRCPICRELITIPRGGVPALPPSFLVNQLLDLMSRQRREVIPKCSVHINQELLFCETCDTVFCTVCTGGSHAGTSPGCTEHTIIPFSIAIKRMSEILLYKANECISKLTQAQESVSTELGRLDAAMERCLGVVDAEFGEIIKKIEKKREELQAGVTAAARDKKRVLEEQHALIEAEKNKVERECEGLQYQVEVRNITQRIGSLTDQLDAAVALSEPRENAFITAEFNHNDAIQELEKALGALGRVRSSTTLPGLCRASLKETAIAKLQTTVILETVDYHGHPRNAGGDPIGVELTYADQSNSNESIDSQVIDLDNGNYEINFRPPLAARYCLKLSVFERPIKDYPVFFNATEHNEPIKIYGKMGHGRDEFYQMVALAVDDDDVIYVLDSGNSRIKVLDSNLEFQRHVTNEGLTRQGATGIAISEQGLVVTNWRTRTITEMSTHGDTIRSFTHNAFQTPFDVAVDRSYGHVLVADSGSESGPNRKYSVYVFDSDGKFLFQVSFCHRIYFSFFQNSFL
;
A
#
# COMPACT_ATOMS: atom_id res chain seq x y z
N THR A 1 62.28 37.97 -37.35
CA THR A 1 61.01 37.68 -38.07
C THR A 1 59.87 37.90 -37.09
N ARG A 2 59.39 39.15 -37.01
CA ARG A 2 58.06 39.60 -37.49
C ARG A 2 56.91 38.83 -36.80
N LEU A 3 56.36 39.41 -35.72
CA LEU A 3 55.07 40.12 -35.65
C LEU A 3 53.92 39.10 -35.49
N GLY A 4 53.26 38.91 -34.35
CA GLY A 4 52.96 39.84 -33.27
C GLY A 4 51.55 40.43 -33.48
N GLU A 5 50.50 39.63 -33.28
CA GLU A 5 49.15 40.13 -33.06
C GLU A 5 48.67 39.73 -31.68
N ARG A 6 48.59 40.76 -30.83
CA ARG A 6 48.09 40.74 -29.47
C ARG A 6 46.59 40.45 -29.51
N MET A 7 46.15 39.33 -28.92
CA MET A 7 44.80 39.24 -28.39
C MET A 7 44.69 40.22 -27.22
N VAL A 8 44.18 41.41 -27.49
CA VAL A 8 43.80 42.38 -26.46
C VAL A 8 42.58 41.81 -25.76
N SER A 9 42.79 41.22 -24.58
CA SER A 9 41.75 41.01 -23.59
C SER A 9 41.09 42.35 -23.29
N MET A 10 39.88 42.58 -23.79
CA MET A 10 39.05 43.74 -23.45
C MET A 10 38.60 43.58 -21.99
N SER A 11 39.40 44.13 -21.06
CA SER A 11 39.01 44.32 -19.68
C SER A 11 37.90 45.36 -19.61
N SER A 12 36.64 44.92 -19.46
CA SER A 12 35.54 45.81 -19.09
C SER A 12 35.75 46.28 -17.65
N MET A 13 36.22 47.52 -17.47
CA MET A 13 36.16 48.17 -16.16
C MET A 13 34.68 48.41 -15.82
N LEU A 14 34.16 47.64 -14.86
CA LEU A 14 32.89 47.95 -14.21
C LEU A 14 33.10 49.19 -13.36
N VAL A 15 32.60 50.32 -13.85
CA VAL A 15 32.35 51.50 -13.01
C VAL A 15 31.18 51.13 -12.12
N GLU A 16 31.35 51.09 -10.80
CA GLU A 16 30.22 51.02 -9.86
C GLU A 16 29.38 52.29 -9.99
N THR A 17 28.43 52.26 -10.92
CA THR A 17 27.31 53.19 -10.92
C THR A 17 26.29 52.65 -9.91
N VAL A 18 26.02 53.42 -8.85
CA VAL A 18 24.86 53.20 -7.99
C VAL A 18 23.64 53.17 -8.90
N SER A 19 23.14 51.97 -9.15
CA SER A 19 22.03 51.72 -10.06
C SER A 19 20.77 52.01 -9.26
N ILE A 20 20.28 53.25 -9.32
CA ILE A 20 18.96 53.57 -8.79
C ILE A 20 17.98 52.74 -9.63
N ASN A 21 17.26 51.81 -9.00
CA ASN A 21 16.24 51.02 -9.69
C ASN A 21 15.22 51.99 -10.31
N TYR A 22 15.17 52.01 -11.64
CA TYR A 22 14.39 52.97 -12.42
C TYR A 22 12.90 52.86 -12.11
N GLU A 23 12.41 51.63 -11.93
CA GLU A 23 11.00 51.37 -11.63
C GLU A 23 10.67 51.87 -10.22
N ASP A 24 11.49 51.52 -9.22
CA ASP A 24 11.31 52.00 -7.85
C ASP A 24 11.36 53.54 -7.77
N PHE A 25 12.29 54.19 -8.49
CA PHE A 25 12.38 55.66 -8.47
C PHE A 25 11.18 56.33 -9.14
N ASN A 26 10.71 55.79 -10.26
CA ASN A 26 9.57 56.33 -11.00
C ASN A 26 8.26 56.13 -10.23
N GLU A 27 8.06 54.96 -9.61
CA GLU A 27 6.88 54.68 -8.80
C GLU A 27 6.88 55.47 -7.48
N SER A 28 8.05 55.71 -6.86
CA SER A 28 8.14 56.34 -5.54
C SER A 28 8.14 57.88 -5.59
N PHE A 29 8.79 58.49 -6.58
CA PHE A 29 9.06 59.93 -6.59
C PHE A 29 8.32 60.70 -7.67
N LEU A 30 7.83 60.04 -8.73
CA LEU A 30 7.14 60.68 -9.85
C LEU A 30 5.67 60.28 -9.99
N THR A 31 5.10 59.64 -8.98
CA THR A 31 3.67 59.40 -8.88
C THR A 31 3.03 60.31 -7.84
N CYS A 32 1.77 60.64 -8.07
CA CYS A 32 1.00 61.37 -7.07
C CYS A 32 0.56 60.42 -5.96
N GLY A 33 1.02 60.65 -4.73
CA GLY A 33 0.63 59.83 -3.55
C GLY A 33 -0.87 59.80 -3.21
N THR A 34 -1.71 60.56 -3.93
CA THR A 34 -3.18 60.57 -3.74
C THR A 34 -3.91 59.64 -4.73
N CYS A 35 -3.53 59.63 -6.01
CA CYS A 35 -4.16 58.77 -7.02
C CYS A 35 -3.25 57.65 -7.54
N LEU A 36 -1.98 57.66 -7.14
CA LEU A 36 -0.92 56.77 -7.61
C LEU A 36 -0.63 56.86 -9.12
N CYS A 37 -1.21 57.84 -9.82
CA CYS A 37 -0.90 58.12 -11.22
C CYS A 37 0.44 58.85 -11.35
N VAL A 38 1.20 58.55 -12.41
CA VAL A 38 2.44 59.25 -12.77
C VAL A 38 2.12 60.71 -13.12
N TYR A 39 2.96 61.65 -12.67
CA TYR A 39 2.83 63.06 -13.00
C TYR A 39 3.10 63.30 -14.49
N ASP A 40 2.29 64.16 -15.12
CA ASP A 40 2.37 64.48 -16.54
C ASP A 40 2.21 65.99 -16.80
N GLY A 41 2.32 66.40 -18.07
CA GLY A 41 2.14 67.79 -18.50
C GLY A 41 0.68 68.18 -18.74
N SER A 42 -0.29 67.30 -18.49
CA SER A 42 -1.71 67.50 -18.83
C SER A 42 -2.60 67.44 -17.58
N GLU A 43 -3.24 66.31 -17.30
CA GLU A 43 -4.24 66.20 -16.23
C GLU A 43 -3.59 65.96 -14.86
N HIS A 44 -2.49 65.23 -14.81
CA HIS A 44 -1.75 64.93 -13.59
C HIS A 44 -0.57 65.87 -13.39
N THR A 45 -0.77 67.18 -13.65
CA THR A 45 0.30 68.16 -13.44
C THR A 45 0.65 68.32 -11.96
N PRO A 46 1.93 68.23 -11.55
CA PRO A 46 2.34 68.31 -10.15
C PRO A 46 2.22 69.74 -9.62
N LYS A 47 1.37 69.95 -8.62
CA LYS A 47 1.17 71.24 -7.95
C LYS A 47 1.75 71.20 -6.54
N LEU A 48 2.52 72.22 -6.19
CA LEU A 48 3.15 72.37 -4.89
C LEU A 48 2.23 73.14 -3.95
N LEU A 49 1.90 72.53 -2.81
CA LEU A 49 1.10 73.17 -1.76
C LEU A 49 2.04 73.97 -0.83
N PRO A 50 1.54 75.00 -0.11
CA PRO A 50 2.31 75.76 0.87
C PRO A 50 2.99 74.89 1.95
N CYS A 51 2.39 73.74 2.28
CA CYS A 51 2.96 72.73 3.18
C CYS A 51 4.10 71.89 2.56
N SER A 52 4.62 72.30 1.39
CA SER A 52 5.68 71.65 0.60
C SER A 52 5.36 70.27 0.01
N HIS A 53 4.15 69.75 0.20
CA HIS A 53 3.70 68.53 -0.45
C HIS A 53 3.30 68.78 -1.90
N THR A 54 3.58 67.81 -2.78
CA THR A 54 3.18 67.87 -4.20
C THR A 54 2.00 66.93 -4.44
N VAL A 55 0.95 67.42 -5.10
CA VAL A 55 -0.25 66.64 -5.44
C VAL A 55 -0.67 67.00 -6.87
N CYS A 56 -1.22 66.05 -7.63
CA CYS A 56 -1.59 66.31 -9.02
C CYS A 56 -2.83 67.21 -9.13
N LEU A 57 -2.89 68.00 -10.20
CA LEU A 57 -3.97 68.96 -10.44
C LEU A 57 -5.36 68.29 -10.46
N HIS A 58 -5.48 67.11 -11.08
CA HIS A 58 -6.71 66.34 -11.08
C HIS A 58 -7.21 66.04 -9.66
N CYS A 59 -6.34 65.51 -8.78
CA CYS A 59 -6.68 65.20 -7.40
C CYS A 59 -7.04 66.44 -6.59
N LEU A 60 -6.27 67.52 -6.73
CA LEU A 60 -6.56 68.76 -6.01
C LEU A 60 -7.89 69.38 -6.46
N THR A 61 -8.22 69.30 -7.75
CA THR A 61 -9.50 69.79 -8.27
C THR A 61 -10.67 69.02 -7.66
N ARG A 62 -10.56 67.69 -7.56
CA ARG A 62 -11.57 66.84 -6.90
C ARG A 62 -11.67 67.11 -5.40
N ILE A 63 -10.54 67.25 -4.70
CA ILE A 63 -10.52 67.53 -3.26
C ILE A 63 -11.11 68.90 -2.96
N ALA A 64 -10.76 69.91 -3.75
CA ALA A 64 -11.37 71.23 -3.63
C ALA A 64 -12.88 71.14 -3.87
N ALA A 65 -13.33 70.51 -4.96
CA ALA A 65 -14.77 70.38 -5.26
C ALA A 65 -15.56 69.65 -4.15
N SER A 66 -14.96 68.68 -3.45
CA SER A 66 -15.63 67.94 -2.37
C SER A 66 -15.60 68.65 -1.02
N GLN A 67 -14.51 69.36 -0.69
CA GLN A 67 -14.30 69.95 0.64
C GLN A 67 -14.64 71.44 0.74
N THR A 68 -14.78 72.16 -0.38
CA THR A 68 -14.90 73.64 -0.36
C THR A 68 -16.32 74.19 -0.50
N ARG A 69 -17.35 73.46 -0.06
CA ARG A 69 -18.74 73.92 -0.25
C ARG A 69 -19.02 75.33 0.32
N GLU A 70 -18.29 75.83 1.32
CA GLU A 70 -18.52 77.20 1.84
C GLU A 70 -17.29 78.02 2.30
N ALA A 71 -16.04 77.51 2.27
CA ALA A 71 -14.93 78.19 2.99
C ALA A 71 -13.66 78.54 2.17
N GLY A 72 -13.52 78.21 0.89
CA GLY A 72 -12.32 78.59 0.09
C GLY A 72 -10.98 78.01 0.55
N HIS A 73 -11.00 77.00 1.44
CA HIS A 73 -9.83 76.30 1.99
C HIS A 73 -10.05 74.78 1.93
N PHE A 74 -8.99 74.00 1.70
CA PHE A 74 -9.03 72.53 1.76
C PHE A 74 -7.87 71.98 2.61
N ARG A 75 -7.96 70.73 3.06
CA ARG A 75 -6.84 70.10 3.80
C ARG A 75 -5.94 69.31 2.86
N CYS A 76 -4.63 69.47 3.02
CA CYS A 76 -3.64 68.66 2.30
C CYS A 76 -3.90 67.16 2.54
N PRO A 77 -3.98 66.31 1.50
CA PRO A 77 -4.26 64.88 1.69
C PRO A 77 -3.13 64.14 2.40
N ILE A 78 -1.91 64.69 2.40
CA ILE A 78 -0.72 64.04 2.98
C ILE A 78 -0.53 64.46 4.45
N CYS A 79 -0.43 65.76 4.74
CA CYS A 79 -0.17 66.26 6.10
C CYS A 79 -1.38 66.85 6.83
N ARG A 80 -2.55 66.97 6.16
CA ARG A 80 -3.80 67.56 6.69
C ARG A 80 -3.74 69.04 7.06
N GLU A 81 -2.65 69.75 6.74
CA GLU A 81 -2.55 71.20 6.91
C GLU A 81 -3.59 71.93 6.05
N LEU A 82 -4.13 73.04 6.57
CA LEU A 82 -5.20 73.80 5.92
C LEU A 82 -4.61 74.75 4.87
N ILE A 83 -4.96 74.53 3.60
CA ILE A 83 -4.44 75.26 2.45
C ILE A 83 -5.52 76.18 1.88
N THR A 84 -5.21 77.47 1.77
CA THR A 84 -6.07 78.48 1.14
C THR A 84 -5.96 78.38 -0.38
N ILE A 85 -7.11 78.41 -1.08
CA ILE A 85 -7.13 78.37 -2.55
C ILE A 85 -6.86 79.78 -3.10
N PRO A 86 -5.88 79.97 -4.00
CA PRO A 86 -5.58 81.27 -4.61
C PRO A 86 -6.75 81.82 -5.46
N ARG A 87 -6.75 83.14 -5.69
CA ARG A 87 -7.66 83.81 -6.64
C ARG A 87 -7.34 83.32 -8.06
N GLY A 88 -8.09 82.33 -8.55
CA GLY A 88 -7.77 81.55 -9.76
C GLY A 88 -8.01 80.05 -9.61
N GLY A 89 -8.40 79.59 -8.41
CA GLY A 89 -8.73 78.20 -8.14
C GLY A 89 -7.48 77.33 -7.97
N VAL A 90 -7.70 76.03 -7.88
CA VAL A 90 -6.63 75.02 -7.73
C VAL A 90 -5.55 75.09 -8.82
N PRO A 91 -5.85 75.34 -10.12
CA PRO A 91 -4.82 75.43 -11.15
C PRO A 91 -3.79 76.53 -10.91
N ALA A 92 -4.15 77.58 -10.16
CA ALA A 92 -3.27 78.70 -9.84
C ALA A 92 -2.23 78.39 -8.75
N LEU A 93 -2.25 77.21 -8.14
CA LEU A 93 -1.18 76.76 -7.25
C LEU A 93 0.15 76.63 -8.02
N PRO A 94 1.29 76.96 -7.39
CA PRO A 94 2.60 76.86 -8.04
C PRO A 94 2.88 75.45 -8.57
N PRO A 95 3.46 75.29 -9.78
CA PRO A 95 3.94 73.99 -10.23
C PRO A 95 5.14 73.54 -9.40
N SER A 96 5.26 72.23 -9.16
CA SER A 96 6.46 71.69 -8.48
C SER A 96 7.64 71.68 -9.45
N PHE A 97 8.57 72.61 -9.27
CA PHE A 97 9.74 72.76 -10.14
C PHE A 97 10.65 71.52 -10.11
N LEU A 98 10.87 70.95 -8.91
CA LEU A 98 11.73 69.76 -8.73
C LEU A 98 11.16 68.54 -9.45
N VAL A 99 9.85 68.27 -9.30
CA VAL A 99 9.20 67.13 -9.97
C VAL A 99 9.23 67.33 -11.49
N ASN A 100 9.00 68.56 -11.98
CA ASN A 100 9.09 68.84 -13.42
C ASN A 100 10.51 68.73 -13.99
N GLN A 101 11.55 69.14 -13.24
CA GLN A 101 12.94 68.93 -13.64
C GLN A 101 13.32 67.45 -13.64
N LEU A 102 12.84 66.67 -12.67
CA LEU A 102 13.05 65.22 -12.64
C LEU A 102 12.31 64.52 -13.78
N LEU A 103 11.08 64.94 -14.10
CA LEU A 103 10.35 64.45 -15.28
C LEU A 103 11.12 64.74 -16.58
N ASP A 104 11.66 65.95 -16.75
CA ASP A 104 12.47 66.31 -17.92
C ASP A 104 13.78 65.50 -17.96
N LEU A 105 14.48 65.35 -16.83
CA LEU A 105 15.70 64.54 -16.73
C LEU A 105 15.45 63.07 -17.10
N MET A 106 14.36 62.47 -16.60
CA MET A 106 14.00 61.09 -16.92
C MET A 106 13.55 60.93 -18.38
N SER A 107 12.91 61.95 -18.96
CA SER A 107 12.59 61.96 -20.39
C SER A 107 13.85 61.98 -21.26
N ARG A 108 14.92 62.67 -20.82
CA ARG A 108 16.21 62.76 -21.52
C ARG A 108 17.08 61.51 -21.39
N GLN A 109 16.95 60.74 -20.30
CA GLN A 109 17.62 59.44 -20.13
C GLN A 109 17.04 58.31 -20.98
N ARG A 110 15.86 58.48 -21.60
CA ARG A 110 15.29 57.54 -22.59
C ARG A 110 15.96 57.59 -23.97
N ARG A 111 17.28 57.62 -24.04
CA ARG A 111 17.98 57.20 -25.26
C ARG A 111 18.41 55.76 -25.04
N GLU A 112 17.77 54.82 -25.75
CA GLU A 112 18.26 53.45 -25.88
C GLU A 112 19.77 53.53 -26.15
N VAL A 113 20.59 52.99 -25.24
CA VAL A 113 22.05 52.97 -25.43
C VAL A 113 22.31 51.95 -26.53
N ILE A 114 22.30 52.41 -27.78
CA ILE A 114 22.57 51.55 -28.94
C ILE A 114 24.03 51.09 -28.81
N PRO A 115 24.29 49.78 -28.63
CA PRO A 115 25.65 49.29 -28.45
C PRO A 115 26.45 49.53 -29.74
N LYS A 116 27.56 50.24 -29.62
CA LYS A 116 28.43 50.59 -30.75
C LYS A 116 29.69 49.75 -30.74
N CYS A 117 30.28 49.56 -31.91
CA CYS A 117 31.53 48.82 -32.05
C CYS A 117 32.67 49.54 -31.32
N SER A 118 33.48 48.78 -30.56
CA SER A 118 34.64 49.31 -29.83
C SER A 118 35.74 49.85 -30.75
N VAL A 119 35.86 49.31 -31.97
CA VAL A 119 36.80 49.78 -33.00
C VAL A 119 36.18 50.88 -33.87
N HIS A 120 34.88 50.78 -34.14
CA HIS A 120 34.14 51.70 -35.01
C HIS A 120 33.04 52.42 -34.23
N ILE A 121 33.41 53.48 -33.51
CA ILE A 121 32.56 54.17 -32.52
C ILE A 121 31.26 54.76 -33.12
N ASN A 122 31.19 54.95 -34.45
CA ASN A 122 30.00 55.44 -35.14
C ASN A 122 29.13 54.33 -35.74
N GLN A 123 29.51 53.06 -35.60
CA GLN A 123 28.78 51.92 -36.17
C GLN A 123 28.05 51.15 -35.07
N GLU A 124 26.78 50.86 -35.34
CA GLU A 124 25.93 50.05 -34.48
C GLU A 124 26.29 48.57 -34.61
N LEU A 125 26.12 47.83 -33.51
CA LEU A 125 26.30 46.39 -33.52
C LEU A 125 25.02 45.69 -34.02
N LEU A 126 25.23 44.68 -34.84
CA LEU A 126 24.24 43.75 -35.36
C LEU A 126 24.52 42.36 -34.81
N PHE A 127 23.48 41.54 -34.70
CA PHE A 127 23.55 40.15 -34.30
C PHE A 127 22.97 39.27 -35.39
N CYS A 128 23.71 38.23 -35.76
CA CYS A 128 23.27 37.23 -36.71
C CYS A 128 22.79 35.99 -35.95
N GLU A 129 21.49 35.71 -35.97
CA GLU A 129 20.89 34.55 -35.27
C GLU A 129 21.36 33.22 -35.85
N THR A 130 21.67 33.17 -37.16
CA THR A 130 22.12 31.95 -37.84
C THR A 130 23.57 31.59 -37.55
N CYS A 131 24.40 32.57 -37.18
CA CYS A 131 25.82 32.34 -36.86
C CYS A 131 26.16 32.54 -35.38
N ASP A 132 25.21 33.01 -34.57
CA ASP A 132 25.40 33.39 -33.17
C ASP A 132 26.59 34.36 -32.98
N THR A 133 26.69 35.37 -33.85
CA THR A 133 27.82 36.33 -33.85
C THR A 133 27.36 37.77 -33.84
N VAL A 134 28.07 38.59 -33.05
CA VAL A 134 27.88 40.05 -32.96
C VAL A 134 28.95 40.74 -33.78
N PHE A 135 28.56 41.68 -34.65
CA PHE A 135 29.47 42.37 -35.55
C PHE A 135 28.98 43.77 -35.90
N CYS A 136 29.83 44.60 -36.52
CA CYS A 136 29.38 45.79 -37.24
C CYS A 136 29.72 45.67 -38.72
N THR A 137 29.00 46.40 -39.56
CA THR A 137 29.12 46.34 -41.02
C THR A 137 30.54 46.63 -41.54
N VAL A 138 31.29 47.48 -40.83
CA VAL A 138 32.67 47.83 -41.21
C VAL A 138 33.66 46.73 -40.84
N CYS A 139 33.51 46.10 -39.67
CA CYS A 139 34.38 44.98 -39.26
C CYS A 139 34.29 43.78 -40.21
N THR A 140 33.12 43.56 -40.83
CA THR A 140 32.90 42.48 -41.79
C THR A 140 33.03 42.92 -43.25
N GLY A 141 33.55 44.12 -43.52
CA GLY A 141 33.76 44.61 -44.89
C GLY A 141 32.48 44.70 -45.73
N GLY A 142 31.33 44.92 -45.10
CA GLY A 142 30.03 44.98 -45.76
C GLY A 142 29.36 43.63 -46.04
N SER A 143 30.01 42.50 -45.74
CA SER A 143 29.42 41.16 -45.92
C SER A 143 29.74 40.22 -44.75
N HIS A 144 28.72 39.87 -43.97
CA HIS A 144 28.82 38.88 -42.89
C HIS A 144 28.84 37.43 -43.42
N ALA A 145 28.36 37.20 -44.64
CA ALA A 145 28.24 35.88 -45.27
C ALA A 145 29.56 35.12 -45.48
N GLY A 146 30.71 35.81 -45.45
CA GLY A 146 32.03 35.20 -45.62
C GLY A 146 32.62 34.58 -44.34
N THR A 147 31.97 34.75 -43.19
CA THR A 147 32.53 34.38 -41.87
C THR A 147 32.18 32.96 -41.41
N SER A 148 31.22 32.28 -42.05
CA SER A 148 30.86 30.89 -41.77
C SER A 148 30.52 30.11 -43.04
N PRO A 149 31.30 29.09 -43.43
CA PRO A 149 31.04 28.30 -44.62
C PRO A 149 29.89 27.31 -44.36
N GLY A 150 28.70 27.59 -44.91
CA GLY A 150 27.58 26.63 -44.90
C GLY A 150 26.16 27.20 -44.87
N CYS A 151 25.98 28.49 -44.58
CA CYS A 151 24.65 29.11 -44.50
C CYS A 151 24.39 30.08 -45.65
N THR A 152 23.37 29.81 -46.47
CA THR A 152 22.97 30.65 -47.62
C THR A 152 22.05 31.81 -47.26
N GLU A 153 21.36 31.73 -46.11
CA GLU A 153 20.46 32.79 -45.61
C GLU A 153 20.80 33.10 -44.16
N HIS A 154 20.90 34.40 -43.83
CA HIS A 154 21.29 34.89 -42.51
C HIS A 154 20.24 35.86 -41.96
N THR A 155 19.74 35.58 -40.77
CA THR A 155 18.80 36.48 -40.08
C THR A 155 19.60 37.44 -39.20
N ILE A 156 19.72 38.69 -39.66
CA ILE A 156 20.46 39.74 -38.97
C ILE A 156 19.48 40.72 -38.34
N ILE A 157 19.64 40.96 -37.05
CA ILE A 157 18.85 41.93 -36.28
C ILE A 157 19.76 42.92 -35.55
N PRO A 158 19.29 44.13 -35.22
CA PRO A 158 20.01 45.04 -34.34
C PRO A 158 20.35 44.37 -33.00
N PHE A 159 21.59 44.54 -32.53
CA PHE A 159 22.07 43.87 -31.31
C PHE A 159 21.28 44.30 -30.06
N SER A 160 20.76 45.53 -30.03
CA SER A 160 19.87 46.01 -28.95
C SER A 160 18.59 45.17 -28.82
N ILE A 161 17.99 44.77 -29.95
CA ILE A 161 16.80 43.92 -29.98
C ILE A 161 17.14 42.49 -29.57
N ALA A 162 18.29 41.98 -30.04
CA ALA A 162 18.79 40.66 -29.65
C ALA A 162 19.02 40.56 -28.14
N ILE A 163 19.75 41.52 -27.54
CA ILE A 163 20.00 41.57 -26.10
C ILE A 163 18.70 41.60 -25.32
N LYS A 164 17.73 42.43 -25.72
CA LYS A 164 16.45 42.54 -25.02
C LYS A 164 15.70 41.21 -25.02
N ARG A 165 15.55 40.57 -26.18
CA ARG A 165 14.90 39.26 -26.31
C ARG A 165 15.62 38.17 -25.52
N MET A 166 16.94 38.09 -25.62
CA MET A 166 17.73 37.09 -24.91
C MET A 166 17.66 37.31 -23.39
N SER A 167 17.66 38.55 -22.93
CA SER A 167 17.47 38.90 -21.51
C SER A 167 16.10 38.47 -20.99
N GLU A 168 15.04 38.71 -21.77
CA GLU A 168 13.68 38.27 -21.43
C GLU A 168 13.58 36.73 -21.37
N ILE A 169 14.17 36.02 -22.33
CA ILE A 169 14.22 34.54 -22.35
C ILE A 169 15.00 34.01 -21.14
N LEU A 170 16.15 34.62 -20.82
CA LEU A 170 16.97 34.23 -19.67
C LEU A 170 16.20 34.45 -18.36
N LEU A 171 15.53 35.59 -18.19
CA LEU A 171 14.69 35.87 -17.02
C LEU A 171 13.52 34.89 -16.92
N TYR A 172 12.85 34.59 -18.02
CA TYR A 172 11.78 33.59 -18.05
C TYR A 172 12.29 32.22 -17.60
N LYS A 173 13.42 31.75 -18.14
CA LYS A 173 14.03 30.46 -17.77
C LYS A 173 14.55 30.43 -16.34
N ALA A 174 15.11 31.54 -15.86
CA ALA A 174 15.54 31.68 -14.47
C ALA A 174 14.34 31.58 -13.52
N ASN A 175 13.25 32.30 -13.81
CA ASN A 175 12.02 32.25 -13.02
C ASN A 175 11.35 30.86 -13.07
N GLU A 176 11.35 30.19 -14.23
CA GLU A 176 10.87 28.80 -14.36
C GLU A 176 11.70 27.85 -13.49
N CYS A 177 13.03 28.02 -13.47
CA CYS A 177 13.94 27.24 -12.63
C CYS A 177 13.70 27.49 -11.14
N ILE A 178 13.61 28.76 -10.73
CA ILE A 178 13.31 29.14 -9.33
C ILE A 178 11.98 28.54 -8.90
N SER A 179 10.93 28.64 -9.71
CA SER A 179 9.62 28.06 -9.39
C SER A 179 9.71 26.54 -9.15
N LYS A 180 10.42 25.80 -10.01
CA LYS A 180 10.65 24.35 -9.83
C LYS A 180 11.48 24.03 -8.59
N LEU A 181 12.51 24.83 -8.30
CA LEU A 181 13.33 24.65 -7.10
C LEU A 181 12.56 24.95 -5.82
N THR A 182 11.72 25.99 -5.80
CA THR A 182 10.85 26.32 -4.67
C THR A 182 9.86 25.17 -4.42
N GLN A 183 9.26 24.62 -5.48
CA GLN A 183 8.37 23.46 -5.35
C GLN A 183 9.09 22.22 -4.81
N ALA A 184 10.32 21.97 -5.27
CA ALA A 184 11.15 20.88 -4.76
C ALA A 184 11.50 21.09 -3.28
N GLN A 185 11.83 22.32 -2.89
CA GLN A 185 12.13 22.68 -1.50
C GLN A 185 10.93 22.46 -0.56
N GLU A 186 9.72 22.88 -0.98
CA GLU A 186 8.48 22.67 -0.21
C GLU A 186 8.15 21.17 -0.07
N SER A 187 8.35 20.41 -1.15
CA SER A 187 8.16 18.95 -1.15
C SER A 187 9.11 18.27 -0.15
N VAL A 188 10.40 18.63 -0.15
CA VAL A 188 11.38 18.09 0.80
C VAL A 188 11.06 18.50 2.24
N SER A 189 10.68 19.77 2.46
CA SER A 189 10.32 20.26 3.79
C SER A 189 9.10 19.54 4.38
N THR A 190 8.12 19.23 3.54
CA THR A 190 6.94 18.44 3.93
C THR A 190 7.34 17.00 4.32
N GLU A 191 8.24 16.38 3.55
CA GLU A 191 8.72 15.02 3.85
C GLU A 191 9.57 14.97 5.14
N LEU A 192 10.36 16.01 5.44
CA LEU A 192 11.06 16.14 6.72
C LEU A 192 10.08 16.16 7.90
N GLY A 193 9.03 16.99 7.82
CA GLY A 193 8.00 17.01 8.86
C GLY A 193 7.23 15.69 9.00
N ARG A 194 6.99 14.98 7.89
CA ARG A 194 6.39 13.64 7.91
C ARG A 194 7.31 12.61 8.56
N LEU A 195 8.62 12.70 8.32
CA LEU A 195 9.63 11.82 8.91
C LEU A 195 9.68 12.01 10.44
N ASP A 196 9.72 13.25 10.93
CA ASP A 196 9.71 13.54 12.36
C ASP A 196 8.44 12.98 13.03
N ALA A 197 7.28 13.21 12.41
CA ALA A 197 6.02 12.66 12.92
C ALA A 197 5.98 11.12 12.85
N ALA A 198 6.58 10.50 11.84
CA ALA A 198 6.68 9.05 11.74
C ALA A 198 7.62 8.47 12.80
N MET A 199 8.74 9.14 13.10
CA MET A 199 9.65 8.77 14.17
C MET A 199 8.94 8.74 15.52
N GLU A 200 8.24 9.81 15.88
CA GLU A 200 7.46 9.90 17.14
C GLU A 200 6.39 8.80 17.23
N ARG A 201 5.68 8.52 16.12
CA ARG A 201 4.72 7.41 16.07
C ARG A 201 5.39 6.05 16.28
N CYS A 202 6.52 5.80 15.62
CA CYS A 202 7.26 4.55 15.77
C CYS A 202 7.76 4.35 17.20
N LEU A 203 8.29 5.41 17.84
CA LEU A 203 8.69 5.36 19.25
C LEU A 203 7.49 5.04 20.15
N GLY A 204 6.35 5.70 19.93
CA GLY A 204 5.12 5.42 20.68
C GLY A 204 4.60 3.98 20.51
N VAL A 205 4.72 3.40 19.31
CA VAL A 205 4.36 1.98 19.08
C VAL A 205 5.31 1.05 19.84
N VAL A 206 6.63 1.32 19.79
CA VAL A 206 7.61 0.55 20.57
C VAL A 206 7.28 0.60 22.06
N ASP A 207 7.07 1.80 22.61
CA ASP A 207 6.73 1.97 24.03
C ASP A 207 5.41 1.27 24.41
N ALA A 208 4.40 1.31 23.55
CA ALA A 208 3.13 0.63 23.78
C ALA A 208 3.28 -0.90 23.80
N GLU A 209 3.97 -1.48 22.82
CA GLU A 209 4.20 -2.94 22.73
C GLU A 209 5.03 -3.44 23.93
N PHE A 210 6.11 -2.75 24.27
CA PHE A 210 6.91 -3.08 25.46
C PHE A 210 6.10 -2.88 26.74
N GLY A 211 5.24 -1.87 26.82
CA GLY A 211 4.30 -1.68 27.92
C GLY A 211 3.36 -2.85 28.14
N GLU A 212 2.80 -3.44 27.07
CA GLU A 212 1.95 -4.63 27.16
C GLU A 212 2.72 -5.88 27.61
N ILE A 213 3.96 -6.05 27.14
CA ILE A 213 4.83 -7.16 27.58
C ILE A 213 5.15 -7.02 29.06
N ILE A 214 5.53 -5.82 29.52
CA ILE A 214 5.80 -5.53 30.93
C ILE A 214 4.56 -5.83 31.78
N LYS A 215 3.35 -5.45 31.35
CA LYS A 215 2.10 -5.78 32.06
C LYS A 215 1.89 -7.28 32.22
N LYS A 216 2.15 -8.08 31.17
CA LYS A 216 2.03 -9.54 31.24
C LYS A 216 3.04 -10.15 32.22
N ILE A 217 4.27 -9.64 32.23
CA ILE A 217 5.33 -10.07 33.15
C ILE A 217 4.98 -9.72 34.60
N GLU A 218 4.55 -8.48 34.85
CA GLU A 218 4.15 -8.03 36.20
C GLU A 218 2.93 -8.81 36.71
N LYS A 219 1.93 -9.08 35.87
CA LYS A 219 0.80 -9.95 36.23
C LYS A 219 1.29 -11.33 36.67
N LYS A 220 2.25 -11.94 35.95
CA LYS A 220 2.78 -13.25 36.32
C LYS A 220 3.54 -13.22 37.64
N ARG A 221 4.27 -12.12 37.89
CA ARG A 221 4.96 -11.88 39.16
C ARG A 221 3.96 -11.79 40.32
N GLU A 222 2.87 -11.06 40.17
CA GLU A 222 1.80 -10.94 41.19
C GLU A 222 1.14 -12.30 41.47
N GLU A 223 0.86 -13.10 40.43
CA GLU A 223 0.31 -14.45 40.58
C GLU A 223 1.22 -15.36 41.43
N LEU A 224 2.54 -15.35 41.17
CA LEU A 224 3.50 -16.15 41.92
C LEU A 224 3.62 -15.68 43.38
N GLN A 225 3.64 -14.37 43.62
CA GLN A 225 3.64 -13.80 44.98
C GLN A 225 2.37 -14.17 45.75
N ALA A 226 1.20 -14.11 45.09
CA ALA A 226 -0.06 -14.53 45.68
C ALA A 226 -0.05 -16.03 46.01
N GLY A 227 0.50 -16.86 45.11
CA GLY A 227 0.66 -18.31 45.34
C GLY A 227 1.52 -18.63 46.56
N VAL A 228 2.68 -17.97 46.70
CA VAL A 228 3.55 -18.11 47.88
C VAL A 228 2.81 -17.71 49.16
N THR A 229 2.10 -16.59 49.13
CA THR A 229 1.35 -16.08 50.27
C THR A 229 0.20 -17.02 50.67
N ALA A 230 -0.50 -17.60 49.69
CA ALA A 230 -1.56 -18.56 49.91
C ALA A 230 -1.02 -19.86 50.52
N ALA A 231 0.04 -20.43 49.95
CA ALA A 231 0.67 -21.64 50.48
C ALA A 231 1.17 -21.45 51.92
N ALA A 232 1.76 -20.29 52.22
CA ALA A 232 2.18 -19.94 53.58
C ALA A 232 0.97 -19.84 54.53
N ARG A 233 -0.12 -19.22 54.09
CA ARG A 233 -1.35 -19.09 54.89
C ARG A 233 -1.96 -20.46 55.20
N ASP A 234 -2.04 -21.36 54.22
CA ASP A 234 -2.63 -22.68 54.40
C ASP A 234 -1.80 -23.55 55.35
N LYS A 235 -0.47 -23.56 55.18
CA LYS A 235 0.45 -24.25 56.10
C LYS A 235 0.35 -23.69 57.51
N LYS A 236 0.30 -22.36 57.64
CA LYS A 236 0.15 -21.68 58.93
C LYS A 236 -1.18 -22.04 59.61
N ARG A 237 -2.29 -22.10 58.87
CA ARG A 237 -3.60 -22.48 59.41
C ARG A 237 -3.58 -23.88 60.03
N VAL A 238 -2.99 -24.87 59.35
CA VAL A 238 -2.88 -26.25 59.86
C VAL A 238 -2.06 -26.29 61.16
N LEU A 239 -0.97 -25.53 61.22
CA LEU A 239 -0.13 -25.43 62.41
C LEU A 239 -0.83 -24.72 63.56
N GLU A 240 -1.59 -23.64 63.30
CA GLU A 240 -2.37 -22.93 64.31
C GLU A 240 -3.50 -23.81 64.89
N GLU A 241 -4.21 -24.58 64.04
CA GLU A 241 -5.22 -25.54 64.46
C GLU A 241 -4.62 -26.64 65.35
N GLN A 242 -3.46 -27.19 64.95
CA GLN A 242 -2.76 -28.18 65.78
C GLN A 242 -2.27 -27.58 67.10
N HIS A 243 -1.73 -26.35 67.08
CA HIS A 243 -1.29 -25.65 68.28
C HIS A 243 -2.45 -25.46 69.26
N ALA A 244 -3.61 -24.99 68.79
CA ALA A 244 -4.79 -24.82 69.62
C ALA A 244 -5.27 -26.15 70.24
N LEU A 245 -5.19 -27.25 69.50
CA LEU A 245 -5.54 -28.58 70.00
C LEU A 245 -4.57 -29.05 71.10
N ILE A 246 -3.27 -28.89 70.89
CA ILE A 246 -2.23 -29.22 71.88
C ILE A 246 -2.42 -28.38 73.14
N GLU A 247 -2.69 -27.08 73.00
CA GLU A 247 -2.90 -26.18 74.12
C GLU A 247 -4.16 -26.55 74.92
N ALA A 248 -5.23 -26.98 74.24
CA ALA A 248 -6.45 -27.46 74.91
C ALA A 248 -6.22 -28.75 75.71
N GLU A 249 -5.54 -29.75 75.12
CA GLU A 249 -5.23 -31.02 75.83
C GLU A 249 -4.24 -30.79 76.98
N LYS A 250 -3.22 -29.95 76.77
CA LYS A 250 -2.30 -29.54 77.85
C LYS A 250 -3.04 -28.92 79.03
N ASN A 251 -3.91 -27.94 78.78
CA ASN A 251 -4.71 -27.28 79.81
C ASN A 251 -5.69 -28.24 80.52
N LYS A 252 -6.11 -29.32 79.85
CA LYS A 252 -6.95 -30.36 80.45
C LYS A 252 -6.13 -31.23 81.41
N VAL A 253 -4.95 -31.68 80.98
CA VAL A 253 -4.02 -32.45 81.83
C VAL A 253 -3.58 -31.63 83.04
N GLU A 254 -3.25 -30.34 82.87
CA GLU A 254 -2.87 -29.46 83.97
C GLU A 254 -3.99 -29.32 85.02
N ARG A 255 -5.24 -29.14 84.59
CA ARG A 255 -6.41 -29.10 85.49
C ARG A 255 -6.67 -30.42 86.20
N GLU A 256 -6.50 -31.55 85.52
CA GLU A 256 -6.61 -32.88 86.14
C GLU A 256 -5.50 -33.09 87.19
N CYS A 257 -4.33 -32.49 86.98
CA CYS A 257 -3.18 -32.55 87.90
C CYS A 257 -3.30 -31.64 89.13
N GLU A 258 -3.89 -30.43 89.00
CA GLU A 258 -4.07 -29.50 90.13
C GLU A 258 -4.90 -30.09 91.28
N GLY A 259 -5.80 -31.03 90.98
CA GLY A 259 -6.63 -31.72 91.98
C GLY A 259 -5.96 -32.90 92.71
N LEU A 260 -4.70 -33.25 92.37
CA LEU A 260 -4.04 -34.49 92.83
C LEU A 260 -3.31 -34.36 94.18
N GLN A 261 -3.07 -33.15 94.69
CA GLN A 261 -2.22 -32.93 95.87
C GLN A 261 -2.79 -33.51 97.20
N TYR A 262 -4.06 -33.92 97.23
CA TYR A 262 -4.76 -34.33 98.46
C TYR A 262 -5.51 -35.68 98.36
N GLN A 263 -5.20 -36.56 97.41
CA GLN A 263 -5.85 -37.87 97.31
C GLN A 263 -5.20 -38.96 98.18
N VAL A 264 -6.01 -39.66 98.98
CA VAL A 264 -5.55 -40.69 99.94
C VAL A 264 -5.96 -42.11 99.52
N GLU A 265 -6.89 -42.26 98.56
CA GLU A 265 -7.37 -43.58 98.09
C GLU A 265 -6.56 -44.13 96.91
N VAL A 266 -5.83 -45.22 97.14
CA VAL A 266 -4.99 -45.91 96.16
C VAL A 266 -5.76 -46.29 94.88
N ARG A 267 -7.02 -46.73 95.01
CA ARG A 267 -7.84 -47.17 93.87
C ARG A 267 -8.17 -46.02 92.90
N ASN A 268 -8.42 -44.82 93.43
CA ASN A 268 -8.65 -43.62 92.63
C ASN A 268 -7.36 -43.13 91.96
N ILE A 269 -6.22 -43.28 92.62
CA ILE A 269 -4.90 -42.96 92.06
C ILE A 269 -4.60 -43.88 90.88
N THR A 270 -4.80 -45.20 91.00
CA THR A 270 -4.56 -46.15 89.91
C THR A 270 -5.48 -45.93 88.71
N GLN A 271 -6.76 -45.63 88.94
CA GLN A 271 -7.71 -45.32 87.86
C GLN A 271 -7.32 -44.03 87.10
N ARG A 272 -6.79 -43.03 87.82
CA ARG A 272 -6.33 -41.76 87.23
C ARG A 272 -4.98 -41.89 86.53
N ILE A 273 -4.08 -42.73 87.02
CA ILE A 273 -2.86 -43.12 86.30
C ILE A 273 -3.23 -43.79 84.96
N GLY A 274 -4.23 -44.69 84.96
CA GLY A 274 -4.75 -45.27 83.72
C GLY A 274 -5.26 -44.19 82.74
N SER A 275 -6.09 -43.27 83.21
CA SER A 275 -6.59 -42.14 82.41
C SER A 275 -5.47 -41.24 81.86
N LEU A 276 -4.44 -40.93 82.66
CA LEU A 276 -3.28 -40.16 82.22
C LEU A 276 -2.41 -40.93 81.24
N THR A 277 -2.35 -42.26 81.34
CA THR A 277 -1.63 -43.12 80.39
C THR A 277 -2.34 -43.12 79.03
N ASP A 278 -3.68 -43.22 79.03
CA ASP A 278 -4.48 -43.12 77.79
C ASP A 278 -4.35 -41.72 77.15
N GLN A 279 -4.29 -40.65 77.96
CA GLN A 279 -4.03 -39.29 77.47
C GLN A 279 -2.59 -39.09 76.97
N LEU A 280 -1.62 -39.77 77.58
CA LEU A 280 -0.23 -39.76 77.13
C LEU A 280 -0.10 -40.40 75.74
N ASP A 281 -0.78 -41.52 75.50
CA ASP A 281 -0.82 -42.15 74.18
C ASP A 281 -1.47 -41.25 73.13
N ALA A 282 -2.51 -40.49 73.50
CA ALA A 282 -3.12 -39.48 72.63
C ALA A 282 -2.19 -38.28 72.34
N ALA A 283 -1.37 -37.88 73.31
CA ALA A 283 -0.39 -36.80 73.16
C ALA A 283 0.80 -37.19 72.26
N VAL A 284 1.21 -38.46 72.25
CA VAL A 284 2.25 -38.96 71.34
C VAL A 284 1.83 -38.76 69.87
N ALA A 285 0.55 -38.93 69.54
CA ALA A 285 0.01 -38.68 68.20
C ALA A 285 0.00 -37.18 67.79
N LEU A 286 0.18 -36.26 68.74
CA LEU A 286 0.25 -34.81 68.50
C LEU A 286 1.69 -34.27 68.49
N SER A 287 2.69 -35.13 68.76
CA SER A 287 4.09 -34.73 68.92
C SER A 287 4.76 -34.29 67.61
N GLU A 288 4.35 -34.84 66.46
CA GLU A 288 4.84 -34.43 65.15
C GLU A 288 3.96 -33.31 64.55
N PRO A 289 4.57 -32.24 64.01
CA PRO A 289 3.82 -31.19 63.33
C PRO A 289 3.16 -31.76 62.07
N ARG A 290 1.85 -31.51 61.92
CA ARG A 290 1.02 -31.98 60.81
C ARG A 290 1.39 -31.36 59.46
N GLU A 291 2.21 -30.31 59.48
CA GLU A 291 2.65 -29.59 58.31
C GLU A 291 4.06 -29.02 58.52
N ASN A 292 4.80 -28.80 57.43
CA ASN A 292 6.17 -28.29 57.46
C ASN A 292 6.28 -26.85 56.93
N ALA A 293 7.37 -26.16 57.26
CA ALA A 293 7.63 -24.78 56.85
C ALA A 293 8.18 -24.62 55.42
N PHE A 294 8.28 -25.71 54.63
CA PHE A 294 8.94 -25.67 53.34
C PHE A 294 8.08 -24.98 52.27
N ILE A 295 8.60 -23.89 51.70
CA ILE A 295 8.04 -23.17 50.56
C ILE A 295 9.20 -22.76 49.66
N THR A 296 9.07 -22.98 48.35
CA THR A 296 10.11 -22.72 47.36
C THR A 296 9.46 -22.18 46.09
N ALA A 297 10.15 -21.25 45.43
CA ALA A 297 9.84 -20.79 44.09
C ALA A 297 10.95 -21.28 43.16
N GLU A 298 10.63 -22.21 42.26
CA GLU A 298 11.60 -22.81 41.35
C GLU A 298 11.55 -22.16 39.97
N PHE A 299 12.72 -21.75 39.47
CA PHE A 299 12.88 -21.16 38.14
C PHE A 299 13.79 -21.99 37.22
N ASN A 300 14.51 -22.98 37.76
CA ASN A 300 15.60 -23.70 37.08
C ASN A 300 15.15 -24.90 36.23
N HIS A 301 13.87 -25.28 36.29
CA HIS A 301 13.32 -26.44 35.55
C HIS A 301 12.63 -26.04 34.24
N ASN A 302 12.56 -24.75 33.93
CA ASN A 302 11.95 -24.23 32.71
C ASN A 302 13.02 -23.57 31.85
N ASP A 303 13.17 -24.02 30.61
CA ASP A 303 13.94 -23.34 29.56
C ASP A 303 13.33 -21.98 29.16
N ALA A 304 12.28 -21.53 29.87
CA ALA A 304 11.53 -20.31 29.62
C ALA A 304 12.39 -19.04 29.54
N ILE A 305 13.50 -18.96 30.27
CA ILE A 305 14.43 -17.82 30.16
C ILE A 305 15.13 -17.84 28.79
N GLN A 306 15.59 -19.01 28.34
CA GLN A 306 16.25 -19.16 27.04
C GLN A 306 15.26 -19.00 25.88
N GLU A 307 14.02 -19.46 26.04
CA GLU A 307 12.93 -19.20 25.09
C GLU A 307 12.54 -17.72 25.06
N LEU A 308 12.54 -17.04 26.21
CA LEU A 308 12.31 -15.59 26.27
C LEU A 308 13.45 -14.82 25.59
N GLU A 309 14.71 -15.21 25.77
CA GLU A 309 15.85 -14.62 25.06
C GLU A 309 15.74 -14.81 23.54
N LYS A 310 15.34 -16.00 23.08
CA LYS A 310 15.06 -16.24 21.65
C LYS A 310 13.90 -15.39 21.15
N ALA A 311 12.81 -15.31 21.92
CA ALA A 311 11.65 -14.50 21.58
C ALA A 311 11.98 -13.00 21.53
N LEU A 312 12.79 -12.50 22.47
CA LEU A 312 13.30 -11.13 22.48
C LEU A 312 14.20 -10.84 21.28
N GLY A 313 15.01 -11.81 20.83
CA GLY A 313 15.82 -11.69 19.62
C GLY A 313 15.00 -11.57 18.33
N ALA A 314 13.77 -12.08 18.32
CA ALA A 314 12.81 -11.93 17.23
C ALA A 314 11.83 -10.76 17.42
N LEU A 315 11.86 -10.10 18.59
CA LEU A 315 10.86 -9.11 18.97
C LEU A 315 11.20 -7.73 18.38
N GLY A 316 10.45 -7.38 17.35
CA GLY A 316 10.50 -6.05 16.74
C GLY A 316 11.76 -5.80 15.92
N ARG A 317 11.62 -5.07 14.82
CA ARG A 317 12.75 -4.61 14.01
C ARG A 317 12.45 -3.22 13.49
N VAL A 318 13.38 -2.29 13.69
CA VAL A 318 13.29 -0.97 13.06
C VAL A 318 13.78 -1.11 11.63
N ARG A 319 12.93 -0.71 10.68
CA ARG A 319 13.23 -0.72 9.25
C ARG A 319 13.09 0.69 8.67
N SER A 320 14.03 1.07 7.82
CA SER A 320 13.90 2.22 6.93
C SER A 320 13.78 1.73 5.50
N SER A 321 12.94 2.40 4.72
CA SER A 321 12.80 2.13 3.29
C SER A 321 13.36 3.29 2.49
N THR A 322 14.08 2.96 1.42
CA THR A 322 14.62 3.92 0.45
C THR A 322 13.87 3.85 -0.88
N THR A 323 12.71 3.20 -0.89
CA THR A 323 11.88 3.01 -2.09
C THR A 323 11.41 4.35 -2.62
N LEU A 324 11.57 4.56 -3.93
CA LEU A 324 11.10 5.74 -4.64
C LEU A 324 9.85 5.41 -5.46
N PRO A 325 8.65 5.86 -5.04
CA PRO A 325 7.39 5.50 -5.70
C PRO A 325 7.39 5.80 -7.21
N GLY A 326 7.89 6.98 -7.62
CA GLY A 326 7.90 7.42 -9.02
C GLY A 326 8.78 6.59 -9.98
N LEU A 327 9.57 5.63 -9.48
CA LEU A 327 10.32 4.68 -10.30
C LEU A 327 9.80 3.23 -10.20
N CYS A 328 8.91 2.95 -9.24
CA CYS A 328 8.30 1.64 -9.06
C CYS A 328 7.42 1.29 -10.25
N ARG A 329 7.38 0.00 -10.61
CA ARG A 329 6.66 -0.50 -11.77
C ARG A 329 5.64 -1.55 -11.40
N ALA A 330 4.53 -1.58 -12.12
CA ALA A 330 3.50 -2.58 -11.93
C ALA A 330 3.27 -3.34 -13.23
N SER A 331 3.20 -4.67 -13.14
CA SER A 331 2.96 -5.54 -14.28
C SER A 331 1.96 -6.64 -13.93
N LEU A 332 1.13 -7.00 -14.90
CA LEU A 332 0.18 -8.08 -14.75
C LEU A 332 0.93 -9.42 -14.91
N LYS A 333 0.80 -10.32 -13.93
CA LYS A 333 1.52 -11.62 -13.93
C LYS A 333 1.06 -12.50 -15.10
N GLU A 334 -0.24 -12.55 -15.32
CA GLU A 334 -0.92 -13.36 -16.34
C GLU A 334 -2.17 -12.62 -16.84
N THR A 335 -2.68 -12.96 -18.02
CA THR A 335 -3.90 -12.34 -18.57
C THR A 335 -5.05 -12.45 -17.56
N ALA A 336 -5.67 -11.31 -17.26
CA ALA A 336 -6.79 -11.27 -16.33
C ALA A 336 -8.01 -11.98 -16.95
N ILE A 337 -8.61 -12.91 -16.20
CA ILE A 337 -9.77 -13.66 -16.64
C ILE A 337 -10.92 -13.39 -15.67
N ALA A 338 -12.10 -13.11 -16.21
CA ALA A 338 -13.30 -12.87 -15.42
C ALA A 338 -13.59 -14.06 -14.50
N LYS A 339 -13.89 -13.75 -13.23
CA LYS A 339 -14.20 -14.65 -12.11
C LYS A 339 -13.03 -15.52 -11.62
N LEU A 340 -11.86 -15.45 -12.25
CA LEU A 340 -10.65 -16.14 -11.79
C LEU A 340 -9.75 -15.18 -11.00
N GLN A 341 -8.92 -15.75 -10.13
CA GLN A 341 -7.93 -14.96 -9.38
C GLN A 341 -6.85 -14.45 -10.35
N THR A 342 -6.59 -13.15 -10.26
CA THR A 342 -5.59 -12.44 -11.06
C THR A 342 -4.61 -11.76 -10.11
N THR A 343 -3.34 -11.73 -10.51
CA THR A 343 -2.26 -11.13 -9.73
C THR A 343 -1.56 -10.04 -10.54
N VAL A 344 -1.41 -8.85 -9.95
CA VAL A 344 -0.49 -7.81 -10.43
C VAL A 344 0.73 -7.79 -9.52
N ILE A 345 1.92 -7.77 -10.11
CA ILE A 345 3.19 -7.67 -9.40
C ILE A 345 3.62 -6.21 -9.40
N LEU A 346 3.82 -5.66 -8.22
CA LEU A 346 4.44 -4.35 -8.01
C LEU A 346 5.90 -4.55 -7.61
N GLU A 347 6.81 -4.07 -8.47
CA GLU A 347 8.25 -4.07 -8.25
C GLU A 347 8.68 -2.73 -7.65
N THR A 348 9.21 -2.76 -6.43
CA THR A 348 9.73 -1.56 -5.78
C THR A 348 11.21 -1.35 -6.07
N VAL A 349 11.60 -0.10 -6.27
CA VAL A 349 12.98 0.28 -6.60
C VAL A 349 13.43 1.48 -5.78
N ASP A 350 14.75 1.61 -5.59
CA ASP A 350 15.36 2.76 -4.94
C ASP A 350 15.52 3.97 -5.89
N TYR A 351 16.11 5.06 -5.38
CA TYR A 351 16.39 6.27 -6.15
C TYR A 351 17.32 6.02 -7.37
N HIS A 352 18.20 5.02 -7.29
CA HIS A 352 19.10 4.66 -8.39
C HIS A 352 18.44 3.69 -9.40
N GLY A 353 17.20 3.26 -9.13
CA GLY A 353 16.47 2.30 -9.96
C GLY A 353 16.85 0.84 -9.70
N HIS A 354 17.57 0.55 -8.61
CA HIS A 354 17.84 -0.83 -8.23
C HIS A 354 16.62 -1.45 -7.53
N PRO A 355 16.31 -2.73 -7.81
CA PRO A 355 15.22 -3.43 -7.13
C PRO A 355 15.51 -3.53 -5.64
N ARG A 356 14.47 -3.33 -4.84
CA ARG A 356 14.53 -3.58 -3.40
C ARG A 356 14.65 -5.07 -3.14
N ASN A 357 15.17 -5.43 -1.98
CA ASN A 357 15.42 -6.81 -1.54
C ASN A 357 14.75 -7.13 -0.20
N ALA A 358 13.86 -6.27 0.26
CA ALA A 358 13.13 -6.41 1.52
C ALA A 358 11.76 -5.75 1.38
N GLY A 359 10.74 -6.30 2.04
CA GLY A 359 9.37 -5.79 2.05
C GLY A 359 9.07 -4.86 3.24
N GLY A 360 7.80 -4.52 3.45
CA GLY A 360 7.30 -3.69 4.55
C GLY A 360 6.93 -2.26 4.16
N ASP A 361 6.97 -1.91 2.88
CA ASP A 361 6.52 -0.62 2.37
C ASP A 361 4.97 -0.56 2.34
N PRO A 362 4.34 0.56 2.73
CA PRO A 362 2.89 0.72 2.72
C PRO A 362 2.39 0.90 1.28
N ILE A 363 1.59 -0.05 0.81
CA ILE A 363 1.02 -0.07 -0.53
C ILE A 363 -0.47 0.29 -0.46
N GLY A 364 -0.87 1.32 -1.20
CA GLY A 364 -2.28 1.66 -1.43
C GLY A 364 -2.76 1.10 -2.75
N VAL A 365 -3.93 0.44 -2.73
CA VAL A 365 -4.55 -0.18 -3.91
C VAL A 365 -6.00 0.24 -4.01
N GLU A 366 -6.40 0.73 -5.18
CA GLU A 366 -7.80 0.99 -5.53
C GLU A 366 -8.05 0.45 -6.94
N LEU A 367 -8.92 -0.55 -7.06
CA LEU A 367 -9.28 -1.20 -8.32
C LEU A 367 -10.72 -0.83 -8.71
N THR A 368 -10.90 -0.25 -9.90
CA THR A 368 -12.21 0.18 -10.42
C THR A 368 -12.37 -0.15 -11.90
N TYR A 369 -13.60 -0.05 -12.41
CA TYR A 369 -13.86 -0.13 -13.86
C TYR A 369 -13.38 1.13 -14.56
N ALA A 370 -12.65 0.98 -15.67
CA ALA A 370 -12.13 2.13 -16.41
C ALA A 370 -13.22 2.91 -17.15
N ASP A 371 -14.24 2.21 -17.66
CA ASP A 371 -15.26 2.79 -18.54
C ASP A 371 -16.54 3.23 -17.81
N GLN A 372 -16.70 2.90 -16.52
CA GLN A 372 -17.85 3.29 -15.69
C GLN A 372 -17.46 4.40 -14.72
N SER A 373 -17.43 5.64 -15.22
CA SER A 373 -17.01 6.83 -14.45
C SER A 373 -17.92 7.19 -13.26
N ASN A 374 -19.03 6.48 -13.03
CA ASN A 374 -20.01 6.77 -11.96
C ASN A 374 -20.20 5.65 -10.94
N SER A 375 -19.52 4.50 -11.07
CA SER A 375 -19.52 3.47 -10.04
C SER A 375 -18.25 3.59 -9.20
N ASN A 376 -18.34 4.22 -8.02
CA ASN A 376 -17.31 4.14 -6.97
C ASN A 376 -17.24 2.74 -6.33
N GLU A 377 -17.65 1.69 -7.06
CA GLU A 377 -17.52 0.31 -6.59
C GLU A 377 -16.06 -0.10 -6.72
N SER A 378 -15.33 0.03 -5.60
CA SER A 378 -14.01 -0.54 -5.45
C SER A 378 -14.12 -2.05 -5.41
N ILE A 379 -13.36 -2.72 -6.28
CA ILE A 379 -13.26 -4.18 -6.27
C ILE A 379 -12.28 -4.57 -5.18
N ASP A 380 -12.66 -5.58 -4.41
CA ASP A 380 -11.82 -6.10 -3.33
C ASP A 380 -10.47 -6.61 -3.89
N SER A 381 -9.41 -6.20 -3.22
CA SER A 381 -8.03 -6.52 -3.61
C SER A 381 -7.18 -6.71 -2.37
N GLN A 382 -6.38 -7.77 -2.37
CA GLN A 382 -5.48 -8.12 -1.29
C GLN A 382 -4.03 -7.87 -1.71
N VAL A 383 -3.26 -7.19 -0.86
CA VAL A 383 -1.82 -7.03 -1.04
C VAL A 383 -1.08 -8.09 -0.23
N ILE A 384 -0.18 -8.82 -0.89
CA ILE A 384 0.73 -9.77 -0.27
C ILE A 384 2.15 -9.23 -0.45
N ASP A 385 2.85 -9.08 0.66
CA ASP A 385 4.26 -8.72 0.68
C ASP A 385 5.11 -9.99 0.62
N LEU A 386 5.98 -10.09 -0.38
CA LEU A 386 6.89 -11.23 -0.55
C LEU A 386 8.20 -11.08 0.23
N ASP A 387 8.34 -10.00 1.01
CA ASP A 387 9.53 -9.61 1.78
C ASP A 387 10.84 -9.57 0.96
N ASN A 388 10.72 -9.41 -0.35
CA ASN A 388 11.85 -9.37 -1.28
C ASN A 388 11.87 -8.09 -2.12
N GLY A 389 11.03 -7.10 -1.79
CA GLY A 389 10.85 -5.87 -2.56
C GLY A 389 9.73 -5.92 -3.60
N ASN A 390 9.11 -7.08 -3.83
CA ASN A 390 7.95 -7.23 -4.69
C ASN A 390 6.69 -7.50 -3.89
N TYR A 391 5.57 -6.96 -4.39
CA TYR A 391 4.24 -7.11 -3.80
C TYR A 391 3.30 -7.75 -4.81
N GLU A 392 2.52 -8.74 -4.38
CA GLU A 392 1.45 -9.33 -5.18
C GLU A 392 0.11 -8.71 -4.81
N ILE A 393 -0.56 -8.09 -5.77
CA ILE A 393 -1.91 -7.56 -5.64
C ILE A 393 -2.87 -8.57 -6.26
N ASN A 394 -3.60 -9.29 -5.41
CA ASN A 394 -4.52 -10.35 -5.79
C ASN A 394 -5.97 -9.84 -5.77
N PHE A 395 -6.71 -10.11 -6.84
CA PHE A 395 -8.12 -9.75 -6.97
C PHE A 395 -8.84 -10.72 -7.92
N ARG A 396 -10.17 -10.67 -7.95
CA ARG A 396 -11.00 -11.46 -8.87
C ARG A 396 -11.86 -10.53 -9.71
N PRO A 397 -11.54 -10.32 -11.00
CA PRO A 397 -12.34 -9.46 -11.87
C PRO A 397 -13.76 -10.02 -12.01
N PRO A 398 -14.83 -9.31 -11.64
CA PRO A 398 -16.19 -9.85 -11.72
C PRO A 398 -16.71 -10.05 -13.15
N LEU A 399 -16.28 -9.21 -14.11
CA LEU A 399 -16.76 -9.18 -15.48
C LEU A 399 -15.59 -9.04 -16.47
N ALA A 400 -15.82 -9.41 -17.73
CA ALA A 400 -14.90 -9.05 -18.80
C ALA A 400 -15.07 -7.57 -19.15
N ALA A 401 -14.12 -6.76 -18.69
CA ALA A 401 -14.12 -5.33 -18.83
C ALA A 401 -12.69 -4.79 -18.77
N ARG A 402 -12.56 -3.49 -19.06
CA ARG A 402 -11.33 -2.75 -18.82
C ARG A 402 -11.30 -2.23 -17.38
N TYR A 403 -10.19 -2.47 -16.70
CA TYR A 403 -9.97 -2.09 -15.31
C TYR A 403 -8.92 -0.98 -15.19
N CYS A 404 -9.08 -0.16 -14.16
CA CYS A 404 -8.17 0.88 -13.74
C CYS A 404 -7.67 0.54 -12.34
N LEU A 405 -6.36 0.34 -12.21
CA LEU A 405 -5.70 0.01 -10.97
C LEU A 405 -4.81 1.18 -10.55
N LYS A 406 -5.22 1.84 -9.47
CA LYS A 406 -4.47 2.93 -8.85
C LYS A 406 -3.59 2.37 -7.75
N LEU A 407 -2.28 2.40 -7.99
CA LEU A 407 -1.27 1.94 -7.03
C LEU A 407 -0.49 3.12 -6.46
N SER A 408 -0.32 3.11 -5.15
CA SER A 408 0.54 4.06 -4.45
C SER A 408 1.49 3.35 -3.49
N VAL A 409 2.67 3.93 -3.33
CA VAL A 409 3.68 3.52 -2.33
C VAL A 409 3.96 4.75 -1.48
N PHE A 410 3.82 4.64 -0.15
CA PHE A 410 3.83 5.80 0.75
C PHE A 410 2.84 6.90 0.33
N GLU A 411 1.61 6.50 -0.05
CA GLU A 411 0.54 7.39 -0.52
C GLU A 411 0.88 8.21 -1.78
N ARG A 412 2.01 7.92 -2.43
CA ARG A 412 2.44 8.56 -3.67
C ARG A 412 2.24 7.62 -4.86
N PRO A 413 1.76 8.13 -6.01
CA PRO A 413 1.54 7.30 -7.19
C PRO A 413 2.85 6.70 -7.69
N ILE A 414 2.77 5.49 -8.22
CA ILE A 414 3.90 4.83 -8.90
C ILE A 414 4.16 5.43 -10.28
N LYS A 415 5.24 5.00 -10.94
CA LYS A 415 5.55 5.44 -12.32
C LYS A 415 4.41 5.13 -13.30
N ASP A 416 3.86 3.92 -13.22
CA ASP A 416 2.86 3.41 -14.14
C ASP A 416 1.42 3.80 -13.73
N TYR A 417 1.27 4.88 -12.97
CA TYR A 417 -0.03 5.31 -12.43
C TYR A 417 -0.89 6.09 -13.44
N PRO A 418 -2.20 5.81 -13.55
CA PRO A 418 -2.88 4.58 -13.17
C PRO A 418 -2.64 3.46 -14.19
N VAL A 419 -2.64 2.21 -13.72
CA VAL A 419 -2.41 1.02 -14.56
C VAL A 419 -3.71 0.57 -15.18
N PHE A 420 -3.76 0.41 -16.50
CA PHE A 420 -4.93 -0.11 -17.21
C PHE A 420 -4.68 -1.50 -17.76
N PHE A 421 -5.64 -2.40 -17.58
CA PHE A 421 -5.61 -3.75 -18.17
C PHE A 421 -7.03 -4.24 -18.50
N ASN A 422 -7.13 -5.28 -19.32
CA ASN A 422 -8.41 -5.87 -19.73
C ASN A 422 -8.55 -7.26 -19.10
N ALA A 423 -9.74 -7.55 -18.55
CA ALA A 423 -10.12 -8.91 -18.22
C ALA A 423 -10.93 -9.53 -19.37
N THR A 424 -10.66 -10.79 -19.68
CA THR A 424 -11.33 -11.54 -20.75
C THR A 424 -12.27 -12.60 -20.18
N GLU A 425 -13.28 -13.03 -20.94
CA GLU A 425 -14.08 -14.21 -20.59
C GLU A 425 -13.39 -15.52 -21.00
N HIS A 426 -12.37 -15.44 -21.84
CA HIS A 426 -11.72 -16.58 -22.46
C HIS A 426 -10.50 -17.02 -21.64
N ASN A 427 -10.64 -18.14 -20.95
CA ASN A 427 -9.50 -18.82 -20.35
C ASN A 427 -8.82 -19.71 -21.39
N GLU A 428 -7.60 -19.38 -21.79
CA GLU A 428 -6.83 -20.22 -22.69
C GLU A 428 -6.31 -21.46 -21.94
N PRO A 429 -6.48 -22.68 -22.49
CA PRO A 429 -5.99 -23.88 -21.82
C PRO A 429 -4.47 -23.89 -21.80
N ILE A 430 -3.89 -24.27 -20.66
CA ILE A 430 -2.43 -24.42 -20.48
C ILE A 430 -1.87 -25.47 -21.45
N LYS A 431 -2.63 -26.53 -21.71
CA LYS A 431 -2.24 -27.62 -22.61
C LYS A 431 -3.44 -28.21 -23.32
N ILE A 432 -3.26 -28.57 -24.59
CA ILE A 432 -4.25 -29.25 -25.43
C ILE A 432 -3.66 -30.59 -25.84
N TYR A 433 -4.39 -31.68 -25.58
CA TYR A 433 -3.99 -33.03 -25.96
C TYR A 433 -5.11 -33.75 -26.68
N GLY A 434 -4.74 -34.40 -27.79
CA GLY A 434 -5.63 -35.24 -28.57
C GLY A 434 -6.25 -34.58 -29.80
N LYS A 435 -6.79 -35.43 -30.66
CA LYS A 435 -7.57 -35.06 -31.85
C LYS A 435 -8.63 -36.13 -32.12
N MET A 436 -9.61 -35.82 -32.96
CA MET A 436 -10.64 -36.79 -33.33
C MET A 436 -10.03 -38.00 -34.04
N GLY A 437 -10.36 -39.23 -33.59
CA GLY A 437 -9.93 -40.48 -34.22
C GLY A 437 -9.84 -41.68 -33.27
N HIS A 438 -9.16 -42.74 -33.72
CA HIS A 438 -9.10 -44.04 -33.04
C HIS A 438 -7.66 -44.45 -32.65
N GLY A 439 -6.65 -43.73 -33.13
CA GLY A 439 -5.23 -43.98 -32.89
C GLY A 439 -4.76 -43.76 -31.45
N ARG A 440 -3.44 -43.91 -31.25
CA ARG A 440 -2.74 -43.79 -29.95
C ARG A 440 -3.10 -42.49 -29.23
N ASP A 441 -2.92 -41.37 -29.91
CA ASP A 441 -3.13 -40.01 -29.38
C ASP A 441 -4.47 -39.40 -29.82
N GLU A 442 -5.42 -40.23 -30.23
CA GLU A 442 -6.72 -39.78 -30.75
C GLU A 442 -7.86 -40.18 -29.81
N PHE A 443 -9.00 -39.49 -29.91
CA PHE A 443 -10.22 -39.76 -29.15
C PHE A 443 -11.42 -39.78 -30.09
N TYR A 444 -12.35 -40.71 -29.88
CA TYR A 444 -13.56 -40.79 -30.72
C TYR A 444 -14.80 -40.28 -29.98
N GLN A 445 -14.91 -40.55 -28.67
CA GLN A 445 -15.96 -39.99 -27.82
C GLN A 445 -15.52 -40.05 -26.35
N MET A 446 -14.78 -39.04 -25.92
CA MET A 446 -14.42 -38.86 -24.51
C MET A 446 -15.66 -38.43 -23.71
N VAL A 447 -15.91 -39.07 -22.57
CA VAL A 447 -17.12 -38.83 -21.78
C VAL A 447 -16.80 -38.34 -20.36
N ALA A 448 -15.78 -38.93 -19.74
CA ALA A 448 -15.38 -38.61 -18.38
C ALA A 448 -13.87 -38.84 -18.21
N LEU A 449 -13.30 -38.34 -17.12
CA LEU A 449 -11.93 -38.65 -16.72
C LEU A 449 -11.82 -38.68 -15.20
N ALA A 450 -10.81 -39.39 -14.69
CA ALA A 450 -10.46 -39.44 -13.27
C ALA A 450 -8.95 -39.29 -13.10
N VAL A 451 -8.51 -38.78 -11.95
CA VAL A 451 -7.09 -38.56 -11.63
C VAL A 451 -6.78 -39.22 -10.30
N ASP A 452 -5.76 -40.08 -10.26
CA ASP A 452 -5.34 -40.76 -9.03
C ASP A 452 -4.36 -39.92 -8.21
N ASP A 453 -3.96 -40.44 -7.05
CA ASP A 453 -3.10 -39.72 -6.10
C ASP A 453 -1.65 -39.57 -6.61
N ASP A 454 -1.29 -40.30 -7.67
CA ASP A 454 0.00 -40.24 -8.36
C ASP A 454 -0.04 -39.31 -9.60
N ASP A 455 -1.07 -38.46 -9.71
CA ASP A 455 -1.35 -37.57 -10.85
C ASP A 455 -1.49 -38.29 -12.21
N VAL A 456 -1.87 -39.58 -12.20
CA VAL A 456 -2.16 -40.33 -13.42
C VAL A 456 -3.59 -40.08 -13.84
N ILE A 457 -3.76 -39.72 -15.11
CA ILE A 457 -5.04 -39.29 -15.68
C ILE A 457 -5.64 -40.43 -16.51
N TYR A 458 -6.85 -40.85 -16.13
CA TYR A 458 -7.62 -41.89 -16.81
C TYR A 458 -8.76 -41.26 -17.61
N VAL A 459 -8.63 -41.19 -18.92
CA VAL A 459 -9.65 -40.62 -19.81
C VAL A 459 -10.53 -41.74 -20.37
N LEU A 460 -11.82 -41.70 -20.06
CA LEU A 460 -12.81 -42.64 -20.57
C LEU A 460 -13.23 -42.27 -22.00
N ASP A 461 -12.72 -43.01 -22.97
CA ASP A 461 -13.01 -42.87 -24.39
C ASP A 461 -14.02 -43.93 -24.82
N SER A 462 -15.29 -43.69 -24.49
CA SER A 462 -16.40 -44.62 -24.70
C SER A 462 -16.54 -45.01 -26.17
N GLY A 463 -16.32 -44.07 -27.08
CA GLY A 463 -16.36 -44.32 -28.52
C GLY A 463 -15.38 -45.38 -28.99
N ASN A 464 -14.21 -45.46 -28.34
CA ASN A 464 -13.19 -46.48 -28.56
C ASN A 464 -13.29 -47.67 -27.57
N SER A 465 -14.30 -47.71 -26.70
CA SER A 465 -14.50 -48.75 -25.67
C SER A 465 -13.23 -49.00 -24.83
N ARG A 466 -12.52 -47.92 -24.47
CA ARG A 466 -11.24 -47.97 -23.76
C ARG A 466 -11.14 -46.83 -22.74
N ILE A 467 -10.22 -47.00 -21.79
CA ILE A 467 -9.70 -45.92 -20.96
C ILE A 467 -8.28 -45.62 -21.45
N LYS A 468 -7.96 -44.34 -21.66
CA LYS A 468 -6.62 -43.89 -21.99
C LYS A 468 -5.94 -43.39 -20.73
N VAL A 469 -4.77 -43.95 -20.43
CA VAL A 469 -3.97 -43.56 -19.27
C VAL A 469 -2.88 -42.59 -19.73
N LEU A 470 -2.85 -41.42 -19.12
CA LEU A 470 -1.87 -40.37 -19.33
C LEU A 470 -1.16 -40.07 -18.00
N ASP A 471 0.07 -39.57 -18.05
CA ASP A 471 0.72 -39.02 -16.85
C ASP A 471 0.35 -37.54 -16.62
N SER A 472 0.94 -36.94 -15.59
CA SER A 472 0.79 -35.53 -15.22
C SER A 472 1.22 -34.56 -16.34
N ASN A 473 2.04 -35.01 -17.28
CA ASN A 473 2.44 -34.26 -18.46
C ASN A 473 1.54 -34.53 -19.68
N LEU A 474 0.39 -35.20 -19.52
CA LEU A 474 -0.49 -35.63 -20.62
C LEU A 474 0.23 -36.52 -21.66
N GLU A 475 1.31 -37.21 -21.28
CA GLU A 475 1.96 -38.16 -22.18
C GLU A 475 1.25 -39.51 -22.14
N PHE A 476 1.07 -40.12 -23.30
CA PHE A 476 0.39 -41.40 -23.42
C PHE A 476 1.20 -42.54 -22.78
N GLN A 477 0.60 -43.18 -21.78
CA GLN A 477 1.15 -44.36 -21.13
C GLN A 477 0.62 -45.65 -21.76
N ARG A 478 -0.71 -45.87 -21.72
CA ARG A 478 -1.35 -47.11 -22.25
C ARG A 478 -2.86 -46.95 -22.49
N HIS A 479 -3.44 -47.92 -23.18
CA HIS A 479 -4.89 -48.14 -23.20
C HIS A 479 -5.26 -49.28 -22.24
N VAL A 480 -6.38 -49.10 -21.55
CA VAL A 480 -7.01 -50.10 -20.70
C VAL A 480 -8.34 -50.49 -21.35
N THR A 481 -8.57 -51.78 -21.48
CA THR A 481 -9.81 -52.36 -22.04
C THR A 481 -10.37 -53.35 -21.04
N ASN A 482 -11.69 -53.39 -20.92
CA ASN A 482 -12.40 -54.25 -19.97
C ASN A 482 -13.81 -54.53 -20.49
N GLU A 483 -14.43 -55.62 -20.05
CA GLU A 483 -15.82 -55.98 -20.42
C GLU A 483 -16.84 -54.88 -20.06
N GLY A 484 -16.62 -54.17 -18.96
CA GLY A 484 -17.43 -53.03 -18.52
C GLY A 484 -17.34 -51.81 -19.44
N LEU A 485 -16.32 -51.73 -20.31
CA LEU A 485 -16.14 -50.65 -21.29
C LEU A 485 -16.78 -50.96 -22.64
N THR A 486 -17.26 -52.18 -22.83
CA THR A 486 -17.73 -52.64 -24.14
C THR A 486 -19.00 -51.93 -24.61
N ARG A 487 -19.29 -52.13 -25.89
CA ARG A 487 -20.47 -51.60 -26.57
C ARG A 487 -20.55 -50.08 -26.51
N GLN A 488 -19.46 -49.33 -26.37
CA GLN A 488 -19.50 -47.85 -26.33
C GLN A 488 -20.55 -47.31 -25.34
N GLY A 489 -20.69 -48.00 -24.20
CA GLY A 489 -21.73 -47.75 -23.22
C GLY A 489 -21.21 -47.16 -21.92
N ALA A 490 -19.89 -47.04 -21.75
CA ALA A 490 -19.31 -46.48 -20.53
C ALA A 490 -19.48 -44.95 -20.50
N THR A 491 -19.92 -44.40 -19.37
CA THR A 491 -20.26 -42.96 -19.26
C THR A 491 -19.69 -42.24 -18.05
N GLY A 492 -19.34 -42.97 -16.99
CA GLY A 492 -18.71 -42.40 -15.80
C GLY A 492 -17.55 -43.25 -15.34
N ILE A 493 -16.56 -42.60 -14.75
CA ILE A 493 -15.35 -43.22 -14.20
C ILE A 493 -15.01 -42.53 -12.86
N ALA A 494 -14.63 -43.33 -11.87
CA ALA A 494 -14.14 -42.88 -10.58
C ALA A 494 -12.98 -43.78 -10.11
N ILE A 495 -12.25 -43.32 -9.10
CA ILE A 495 -11.12 -44.06 -8.54
C ILE A 495 -11.47 -44.53 -7.14
N SER A 496 -11.34 -45.84 -6.92
CA SER A 496 -11.41 -46.50 -5.62
C SER A 496 -10.02 -46.78 -5.08
N GLU A 497 -9.91 -47.29 -3.84
CA GLU A 497 -8.63 -47.77 -3.30
C GLU A 497 -8.06 -48.96 -4.10
N GLN A 498 -8.92 -49.75 -4.74
CA GLN A 498 -8.51 -50.95 -5.47
C GLN A 498 -8.29 -50.71 -6.98
N GLY A 499 -8.73 -49.57 -7.52
CA GLY A 499 -8.50 -49.19 -8.92
C GLY A 499 -9.56 -48.25 -9.49
N LEU A 500 -10.15 -48.64 -10.61
CA LEU A 500 -11.07 -47.83 -11.41
C LEU A 500 -12.48 -48.39 -11.33
N VAL A 501 -13.45 -47.54 -11.03
CA VAL A 501 -14.88 -47.87 -11.07
C VAL A 501 -15.52 -47.19 -12.26
N VAL A 502 -16.15 -47.99 -13.13
CA VAL A 502 -16.78 -47.52 -14.36
C VAL A 502 -18.25 -47.89 -14.37
N THR A 503 -19.09 -46.95 -14.82
CA THR A 503 -20.51 -47.22 -15.09
C THR A 503 -20.78 -47.36 -16.58
N ASN A 504 -21.56 -48.38 -16.94
CA ASN A 504 -22.01 -48.61 -18.30
C ASN A 504 -23.54 -48.60 -18.37
N TRP A 505 -24.09 -47.57 -19.04
CA TRP A 505 -25.54 -47.38 -19.11
C TRP A 505 -26.23 -48.41 -20.00
N ARG A 506 -25.55 -48.96 -21.01
CA ARG A 506 -26.12 -49.94 -21.95
C ARG A 506 -26.30 -51.29 -21.28
N THR A 507 -25.32 -51.72 -20.49
CA THR A 507 -25.39 -52.97 -19.72
C THR A 507 -25.99 -52.78 -18.34
N ARG A 508 -26.14 -51.53 -17.88
CA ARG A 508 -26.60 -51.15 -16.53
C ARG A 508 -25.72 -51.75 -15.43
N THR A 509 -24.43 -51.85 -15.70
CA THR A 509 -23.45 -52.46 -14.80
C THR A 509 -22.46 -51.43 -14.30
N ILE A 510 -22.09 -51.56 -13.03
CA ILE A 510 -20.96 -50.88 -12.44
C ILE A 510 -19.86 -51.92 -12.33
N THR A 511 -18.68 -51.61 -12.87
CA THR A 511 -17.55 -52.52 -12.88
C THR A 511 -16.37 -51.84 -12.22
N GLU A 512 -15.84 -52.47 -11.17
CA GLU A 512 -14.58 -52.10 -10.56
C GLU A 512 -13.47 -52.98 -11.14
N MET A 513 -12.39 -52.35 -11.59
CA MET A 513 -11.27 -52.99 -12.25
C MET A 513 -9.94 -52.47 -11.73
N SER A 514 -8.88 -53.27 -11.88
CA SER A 514 -7.51 -52.81 -11.63
C SER A 514 -7.14 -51.69 -12.61
N THR A 515 -6.10 -50.92 -12.28
CA THR A 515 -5.51 -49.90 -13.19
C THR A 515 -4.90 -50.49 -14.48
N HIS A 516 -4.87 -51.83 -14.59
CA HIS A 516 -4.44 -52.58 -15.76
C HIS A 516 -5.62 -53.15 -16.58
N GLY A 517 -6.84 -53.09 -16.05
CA GLY A 517 -8.07 -53.51 -16.73
C GLY A 517 -8.65 -54.85 -16.29
N ASP A 518 -8.10 -55.48 -15.25
CA ASP A 518 -8.63 -56.74 -14.72
C ASP A 518 -9.87 -56.48 -13.88
N THR A 519 -10.99 -57.15 -14.17
CA THR A 519 -12.22 -57.01 -13.38
C THR A 519 -11.99 -57.52 -11.96
N ILE A 520 -12.19 -56.65 -10.97
CA ILE A 520 -12.19 -57.01 -9.54
C ILE A 520 -13.59 -57.46 -9.16
N ARG A 521 -14.60 -56.66 -9.49
CA ARG A 521 -16.01 -57.00 -9.31
C ARG A 521 -16.91 -56.24 -10.27
N SER A 522 -18.11 -56.76 -10.48
CA SER A 522 -19.15 -56.11 -11.27
C SER A 522 -20.51 -56.38 -10.66
N PHE A 523 -21.38 -55.37 -10.63
CA PHE A 523 -22.73 -55.50 -10.11
C PHE A 523 -23.74 -54.67 -10.91
N THR A 524 -25.01 -55.01 -10.76
CA THR A 524 -26.15 -54.29 -11.32
C THR A 524 -27.26 -54.19 -10.28
N HIS A 525 -28.15 -53.23 -10.45
CA HIS A 525 -29.31 -53.04 -9.59
C HIS A 525 -30.57 -52.97 -10.45
N ASN A 526 -31.64 -53.63 -10.01
CA ASN A 526 -32.90 -53.73 -10.76
C ASN A 526 -33.56 -52.37 -11.03
N ALA A 527 -33.32 -51.38 -10.17
CA ALA A 527 -33.84 -50.02 -10.31
C ALA A 527 -33.03 -49.17 -11.31
N PHE A 528 -31.89 -49.66 -11.80
CA PHE A 528 -31.13 -48.94 -12.83
C PHE A 528 -31.89 -48.90 -14.14
N GLN A 529 -31.93 -47.70 -14.71
CA GLN A 529 -32.55 -47.43 -16.00
C GLN A 529 -31.50 -46.84 -16.94
N THR A 530 -30.88 -45.73 -16.54
CA THR A 530 -29.83 -45.04 -17.29
C THR A 530 -28.74 -44.52 -16.34
N PRO A 531 -27.92 -45.42 -15.75
CA PRO A 531 -26.83 -45.00 -14.88
C PRO A 531 -25.77 -44.29 -15.74
N PHE A 532 -25.52 -43.01 -15.49
CA PHE A 532 -24.68 -42.18 -16.35
C PHE A 532 -23.38 -41.73 -15.69
N ASP A 533 -23.33 -41.63 -14.37
CA ASP A 533 -22.15 -41.17 -13.64
C ASP A 533 -21.92 -41.97 -12.36
N VAL A 534 -20.68 -42.01 -11.89
CA VAL A 534 -20.28 -42.76 -10.69
C VAL A 534 -19.27 -41.96 -9.88
N ALA A 535 -19.41 -41.97 -8.56
CA ALA A 535 -18.44 -41.43 -7.61
C ALA A 535 -18.15 -42.48 -6.54
N VAL A 536 -16.95 -42.46 -5.99
CA VAL A 536 -16.52 -43.38 -4.93
C VAL A 536 -16.04 -42.56 -3.75
N ASP A 537 -16.59 -42.85 -2.58
CA ASP A 537 -16.08 -42.37 -1.31
C ASP A 537 -14.95 -43.31 -0.86
N ARG A 538 -13.71 -42.84 -0.96
CA ARG A 538 -12.53 -43.64 -0.62
C ARG A 538 -12.41 -43.93 0.88
N SER A 539 -13.04 -43.14 1.75
CA SER A 539 -12.89 -43.31 3.22
C SER A 539 -13.67 -44.51 3.75
N TYR A 540 -14.87 -44.73 3.19
CA TYR A 540 -15.77 -45.80 3.61
C TYR A 540 -16.01 -46.86 2.52
N GLY A 541 -15.49 -46.62 1.31
CA GLY A 541 -15.67 -47.49 0.15
C GLY A 541 -17.06 -47.43 -0.47
N HIS A 542 -17.85 -46.39 -0.19
CA HIS A 542 -19.20 -46.28 -0.76
C HIS A 542 -19.16 -45.94 -2.25
N VAL A 543 -19.99 -46.61 -3.04
CA VAL A 543 -20.14 -46.34 -4.48
C VAL A 543 -21.45 -45.60 -4.72
N LEU A 544 -21.38 -44.39 -5.24
CA LEU A 544 -22.54 -43.55 -5.56
C LEU A 544 -22.76 -43.58 -7.07
N VAL A 545 -23.95 -44.00 -7.50
CA VAL A 545 -24.32 -44.13 -8.91
C VAL A 545 -25.45 -43.17 -9.22
N ALA A 546 -25.23 -42.24 -10.14
CA ALA A 546 -26.27 -41.34 -10.62
C ALA A 546 -26.99 -41.97 -11.83
N ASP A 547 -28.32 -42.07 -11.72
CA ASP A 547 -29.21 -42.60 -12.74
C ASP A 547 -30.22 -41.54 -13.17
N SER A 548 -30.41 -41.38 -14.48
CA SER A 548 -31.28 -40.34 -15.03
C SER A 548 -32.75 -40.77 -15.24
N GLY A 549 -33.07 -42.01 -14.85
CA GLY A 549 -34.40 -42.60 -15.01
C GLY A 549 -34.75 -42.88 -16.47
N SER A 550 -36.03 -43.10 -16.75
CA SER A 550 -36.51 -43.46 -18.10
C SER A 550 -36.52 -42.23 -18.98
N GLU A 551 -36.05 -42.39 -20.21
CA GLU A 551 -35.76 -41.29 -21.15
C GLU A 551 -37.00 -40.51 -21.65
N SER A 552 -38.22 -40.96 -21.33
CA SER A 552 -39.45 -40.40 -21.91
C SER A 552 -40.66 -40.52 -20.97
N GLY A 553 -40.87 -39.51 -20.12
CA GLY A 553 -42.10 -39.35 -19.35
C GLY A 553 -42.15 -38.02 -18.56
N PRO A 554 -43.35 -37.46 -18.29
CA PRO A 554 -43.53 -36.20 -17.56
C PRO A 554 -43.13 -36.27 -16.06
N ASN A 555 -42.70 -37.44 -15.60
CA ASN A 555 -42.35 -37.74 -14.21
C ASN A 555 -40.90 -38.24 -14.09
N ARG A 556 -39.98 -37.70 -14.90
CA ARG A 556 -38.55 -38.06 -14.87
C ARG A 556 -37.97 -37.75 -13.49
N LYS A 557 -37.48 -38.77 -12.81
CA LYS A 557 -36.78 -38.67 -11.52
C LYS A 557 -35.33 -39.06 -11.75
N TYR A 558 -34.43 -38.22 -11.24
CA TYR A 558 -33.00 -38.53 -11.17
C TYR A 558 -32.75 -39.13 -9.80
N SER A 559 -32.05 -40.26 -9.76
CA SER A 559 -31.80 -40.95 -8.50
C SER A 559 -30.31 -41.19 -8.34
N VAL A 560 -29.80 -40.92 -7.14
CA VAL A 560 -28.47 -41.36 -6.72
C VAL A 560 -28.66 -42.58 -5.85
N TYR A 561 -28.07 -43.70 -6.26
CA TYR A 561 -28.06 -44.94 -5.52
C TYR A 561 -26.71 -45.07 -4.81
N VAL A 562 -26.73 -45.36 -3.51
CA VAL A 562 -25.52 -45.55 -2.71
C VAL A 562 -25.38 -47.03 -2.38
N PHE A 563 -24.20 -47.56 -2.65
CA PHE A 563 -23.82 -48.94 -2.38
C PHE A 563 -22.65 -48.98 -1.40
N ASP A 564 -22.55 -50.05 -0.61
CA ASP A 564 -21.34 -50.32 0.17
C ASP A 564 -20.18 -50.81 -0.70
N SER A 565 -19.03 -51.03 -0.06
CA SER A 565 -17.82 -51.52 -0.73
C SER A 565 -17.99 -52.89 -1.38
N ASP A 566 -18.99 -53.68 -0.98
CA ASP A 566 -19.31 -54.99 -1.56
C ASP A 566 -20.36 -54.92 -2.69
N GLY A 567 -20.83 -53.71 -3.03
CA GLY A 567 -21.85 -53.49 -4.05
C GLY A 567 -23.28 -53.78 -3.58
N LYS A 568 -23.50 -53.87 -2.27
CA LYS A 568 -24.84 -54.02 -1.69
C LYS A 568 -25.50 -52.66 -1.55
N PHE A 569 -26.76 -52.59 -1.97
CA PHE A 569 -27.55 -51.37 -1.91
C PHE A 569 -27.76 -50.91 -0.46
N LEU A 570 -27.46 -49.64 -0.18
CA LEU A 570 -27.67 -49.00 1.11
C LEU A 570 -28.95 -48.16 1.10
N PHE A 571 -28.99 -47.11 0.28
CA PHE A 571 -30.15 -46.22 0.16
C PHE A 571 -30.14 -45.46 -1.17
N GLN A 572 -31.25 -44.78 -1.49
CA GLN A 572 -31.40 -43.95 -2.68
C GLN A 572 -31.90 -42.54 -2.32
N VAL A 573 -31.46 -41.55 -3.09
CA VAL A 573 -31.96 -40.17 -3.00
C VAL A 573 -32.48 -39.76 -4.37
N SER A 574 -33.71 -39.23 -4.45
CA SER A 574 -34.35 -38.88 -5.72
C SER A 574 -34.63 -37.39 -5.85
N PHE A 575 -34.42 -36.84 -7.04
CA PHE A 575 -34.48 -35.42 -7.37
C PHE A 575 -35.27 -35.17 -8.66
N CYS A 576 -35.76 -33.94 -8.81
CA CYS A 576 -36.44 -33.47 -10.03
C CYS A 576 -35.48 -32.89 -11.09
N HIS A 577 -34.19 -32.71 -10.76
CA HIS A 577 -33.17 -32.14 -11.65
C HIS A 577 -31.98 -33.07 -11.83
N ARG A 578 -31.29 -32.96 -12.98
CA ARG A 578 -30.10 -33.75 -13.30
C ARG A 578 -28.93 -33.31 -12.43
N ILE A 579 -28.20 -34.28 -11.87
CA ILE A 579 -27.02 -34.06 -11.04
C ILE A 579 -25.81 -34.59 -11.81
N TYR A 580 -24.69 -33.87 -11.79
CA TYR A 580 -23.42 -34.38 -12.28
C TYR A 580 -22.46 -34.42 -11.08
N PHE A 581 -21.65 -35.46 -10.96
CA PHE A 581 -20.58 -35.44 -9.96
C PHE A 581 -19.47 -34.52 -10.49
N SER A 582 -19.14 -33.46 -9.75
CA SER A 582 -18.03 -32.57 -10.08
C SER A 582 -16.71 -33.13 -9.54
N PHE A 583 -15.61 -32.73 -10.17
CA PHE A 583 -14.23 -33.21 -10.01
C PHE A 583 -13.61 -33.19 -8.59
N PHE A 584 -14.34 -32.81 -7.56
CA PHE A 584 -13.85 -32.85 -6.19
C PHE A 584 -14.19 -34.21 -5.56
N GLN A 585 -13.51 -35.27 -6.03
CA GLN A 585 -13.56 -36.61 -5.41
C GLN A 585 -12.92 -36.65 -4.00
N ASN A 586 -12.27 -35.57 -3.57
CA ASN A 586 -11.61 -35.47 -2.26
C ASN A 586 -12.41 -34.71 -1.18
N SER A 587 -13.67 -34.32 -1.42
CA SER A 587 -14.43 -33.57 -0.41
C SER A 587 -15.94 -33.77 -0.53
N PHE A 588 -16.42 -34.97 -0.18
CA PHE A 588 -17.74 -35.07 0.45
C PHE A 588 -17.52 -34.96 1.96
N LEU A 589 -17.83 -33.79 2.52
CA LEU A 589 -18.02 -33.57 3.96
C LEU A 589 -19.52 -33.37 4.22
#